data_AF-M1EFJ2-F1
#
_entry.id   AF-M1EFJ2-F1
#
_cell.length_a   1.000
_cell.length_b   1.000
_cell.length_c   1.000
_cell.angle_alpha   90.00
_cell.angle_beta   90.00
_cell.angle_gamma   90.00
#
_symmetry.space_group_name_H-M   'P 1'
#
loop_
_entity.id
_entity.type
_entity.pdbx_description
1 polymer ?
#
loop_
_entity_poly.entity_id
_entity_poly.type
_entity_poly.pdbx_seq_one_letter_code
_entity_poly.pdbx_strand_id
1 'polypeptide(L)'
;IIRTLGKLIPRHQSIFKSNQFFHGISIPEPEDMETLEEKFSDAHPMSLNFMKECLKMNPDDRLTCAQLLESPYFDSFHEDQIKRKARTEGRNRRRQ
;
A
#
# COMPACT_ATOMS: atom_id res chain seq x y z
N ILE A 1 1.70 7.91 -11.84
CA ILE A 1 1.40 8.38 -10.46
C ILE A 1 0.19 9.30 -10.48
N ILE A 2 0.29 10.47 -11.10
CA ILE A 2 -0.77 11.49 -11.07
C ILE A 2 -2.11 11.10 -11.72
N ARG A 3 -2.08 10.31 -12.81
CA ARG A 3 -3.28 9.76 -13.46
C ARG A 3 -4.12 8.86 -12.53
N THR A 4 -3.50 8.27 -11.51
CA THR A 4 -4.15 7.28 -10.63
C THR A 4 -4.32 7.77 -9.20
N LEU A 5 -3.31 8.48 -8.66
CA LEU A 5 -3.28 8.91 -7.26
C LEU A 5 -3.61 10.41 -7.10
N GLY A 6 -3.98 11.10 -8.19
CA GLY A 6 -4.29 12.52 -8.20
C GLY A 6 -3.07 13.43 -8.26
N LYS A 7 -3.28 14.74 -8.08
CA LYS A 7 -2.21 15.73 -8.21
C LYS A 7 -1.15 15.57 -7.11
N LEU A 8 0.11 15.84 -7.45
CA LEU A 8 1.19 15.91 -6.47
C LEU A 8 0.86 16.96 -5.40
N ILE A 9 1.20 16.69 -4.15
CA ILE A 9 1.08 17.68 -3.07
C ILE A 9 1.98 18.91 -3.33
N PRO A 10 1.65 20.11 -2.80
CA PRO A 10 2.41 21.33 -3.05
C PRO A 10 3.91 21.21 -2.77
N ARG A 11 4.30 20.51 -1.70
CA ARG A 11 5.70 20.25 -1.34
C ARG A 11 6.45 19.52 -2.46
N HIS A 12 5.88 18.46 -3.03
CA HIS A 12 6.50 17.70 -4.10
C HIS A 12 6.61 18.52 -5.40
N GLN A 13 5.59 19.33 -5.71
CA GLN A 13 5.63 20.23 -6.86
C GLN A 13 6.74 21.28 -6.73
N SER A 14 6.92 21.85 -5.53
CA SER A 14 7.98 22.82 -5.25
C SER A 14 9.37 22.20 -5.43
N ILE A 15 9.60 21.00 -4.88
CA ILE A 15 10.85 20.26 -5.05
C ILE A 15 11.14 20.03 -6.54
N PHE A 16 10.16 19.54 -7.30
CA PHE A 16 10.30 19.32 -8.74
C PHE A 16 10.73 20.60 -9.49
N LYS A 17 10.03 21.72 -9.26
CA LYS A 17 10.33 23.01 -9.91
C LYS A 17 11.71 23.55 -9.56
N SER A 18 12.18 23.32 -8.34
CA SER A 18 13.47 23.82 -7.86
C SER A 18 14.68 22.96 -8.27
N ASN A 19 14.44 21.73 -8.73
CA ASN A 19 15.50 20.78 -9.03
C ASN A 19 16.07 21.03 -10.44
N GLN A 20 17.38 21.31 -10.51
CA GLN A 20 18.09 21.58 -11.76
C GLN A 20 18.00 20.43 -12.78
N PHE A 21 17.90 19.18 -12.31
CA PHE A 21 17.75 18.02 -13.18
C PHE A 21 16.45 18.05 -14.01
N PHE A 22 15.41 18.71 -13.50
CA PHE A 22 14.11 18.83 -14.17
C PHE A 22 13.90 20.20 -14.83
N HIS A 23 14.96 21.00 -15.00
CA HIS A 23 14.83 22.32 -15.60
C HIS A 23 14.31 22.23 -17.04
N GLY A 24 13.32 23.04 -17.37
CA GLY A 24 12.65 23.03 -18.69
C GLY A 24 11.65 21.89 -18.90
N ILE A 25 11.47 20.99 -17.93
CA ILE A 25 10.48 19.91 -17.98
C ILE A 25 9.25 20.31 -17.15
N SER A 26 8.05 20.09 -17.68
CA SER A 26 6.80 20.23 -16.94
C SER A 26 6.31 18.87 -16.43
N ILE A 27 5.60 18.89 -15.30
CA ILE A 27 4.84 17.72 -14.87
C ILE A 27 3.69 17.55 -15.87
N PRO A 28 3.53 16.38 -16.51
CA PRO A 28 2.44 16.17 -17.45
C PRO A 28 1.09 16.33 -16.74
N GLU A 29 0.07 16.84 -17.43
CA GLU A 29 -1.30 16.84 -16.92
C GLU A 29 -2.05 15.69 -17.59
N PRO A 30 -2.57 14.71 -16.83
CA PRO A 30 -3.31 13.60 -17.43
C PRO A 30 -4.67 14.11 -17.93
N GLU A 31 -5.08 13.66 -19.11
CA GLU A 31 -6.38 13.99 -19.71
C GLU A 31 -7.54 13.28 -19.00
N ASP A 32 -7.29 12.06 -18.54
CA ASP A 32 -8.22 11.21 -17.83
C ASP A 32 -7.66 10.78 -16.46
N MET A 33 -8.56 10.31 -15.59
CA MET A 33 -8.19 9.67 -14.35
C MET A 33 -8.53 8.19 -14.45
N GLU A 34 -7.61 7.35 -13.98
CA GLU A 34 -7.80 5.90 -13.86
C GLU A 34 -7.49 5.52 -12.42
N THR A 35 -8.54 5.25 -11.65
CA THR A 35 -8.49 4.87 -10.24
C THR A 35 -7.74 3.55 -10.03
N LEU A 36 -7.41 3.26 -8.77
CA LEU A 36 -6.74 2.01 -8.43
C LEU A 36 -7.67 0.80 -8.68
N GLU A 37 -8.97 0.99 -8.43
CA GLU A 37 -10.07 0.08 -8.71
C GLU A 37 -10.12 -0.30 -10.19
N GLU A 38 -10.11 0.70 -11.08
CA GLU A 38 -10.18 0.48 -12.53
C GLU A 38 -8.92 -0.21 -13.03
N LYS A 39 -7.75 0.20 -12.53
CA LYS A 39 -6.47 -0.38 -12.92
C LYS A 39 -6.30 -1.83 -12.47
N PHE A 40 -6.90 -2.19 -11.35
CA PHE A 40 -6.82 -3.51 -10.74
C PHE A 40 -8.22 -4.09 -10.52
N SER A 41 -9.01 -4.15 -11.59
CA SER A 41 -10.41 -4.60 -11.56
C SER A 41 -10.60 -5.99 -10.96
N ASP A 42 -9.61 -6.87 -11.16
CA ASP A 42 -9.66 -8.27 -10.71
C ASP A 42 -9.06 -8.46 -9.31
N ALA A 43 -8.56 -7.38 -8.68
CA ALA A 43 -7.97 -7.48 -7.36
C ALA A 43 -9.04 -7.70 -6.29
N HIS A 44 -8.73 -8.58 -5.35
CA HIS A 44 -9.58 -8.80 -4.19
C HIS A 44 -9.77 -7.48 -3.40
N PRO A 45 -10.98 -7.15 -2.91
CA PRO A 45 -11.26 -5.87 -2.25
C PRO A 45 -10.32 -5.55 -1.07
N MET A 46 -9.94 -6.57 -0.28
CA MET A 46 -8.97 -6.41 0.81
C MET A 46 -7.57 -6.04 0.31
N SER A 47 -7.10 -6.63 -0.81
CA SER A 47 -5.83 -6.27 -1.45
C SER A 47 -5.86 -4.83 -1.93
N LEU A 48 -6.99 -4.41 -2.50
CA LEU A 48 -7.17 -3.05 -3.00
C LEU A 48 -7.15 -2.03 -1.85
N ASN A 49 -7.85 -2.32 -0.75
CA ASN A 49 -7.82 -1.48 0.44
C ASN A 49 -6.41 -1.36 1.03
N PHE A 50 -5.70 -2.50 1.13
CA PHE A 50 -4.30 -2.51 1.57
C PHE A 50 -3.41 -1.62 0.69
N MET A 51 -3.55 -1.72 -0.64
CA MET A 51 -2.81 -0.88 -1.56
C MET A 51 -3.13 0.61 -1.40
N LYS A 52 -4.40 0.98 -1.14
CA LYS A 52 -4.79 2.38 -0.89
C LYS A 52 -4.14 2.96 0.36
N GLU A 53 -4.04 2.17 1.43
CA GLU A 53 -3.37 2.62 2.66
C GLU A 53 -1.85 2.82 2.48
N CYS A 54 -1.23 2.05 1.58
CA CYS A 54 0.17 2.20 1.19
C CYS A 54 0.42 3.37 0.23
N LEU A 55 -0.46 3.58 -0.75
CA LEU A 55 -0.23 4.42 -1.92
C LEU A 55 -0.85 5.82 -1.79
N LYS A 56 -0.71 6.46 -0.62
CA LYS A 56 -1.15 7.85 -0.44
C LYS A 56 -0.11 8.83 -0.99
N MET A 57 -0.60 9.89 -1.64
CA MET A 57 0.23 10.91 -2.26
C MET A 57 1.12 11.62 -1.23
N ASN A 58 0.52 12.01 -0.11
CA ASN A 58 1.23 12.52 1.04
C ASN A 58 1.89 11.35 1.79
N PRO A 59 3.21 11.37 2.00
CA PRO A 59 3.89 10.33 2.77
C PRO A 59 3.38 10.23 4.21
N ASP A 60 2.98 11.35 4.82
CA ASP A 60 2.56 11.40 6.23
C ASP A 60 1.20 10.72 6.46
N ASP A 61 0.39 10.56 5.41
CA ASP A 61 -0.92 9.91 5.52
C ASP A 61 -0.83 8.38 5.39
N ARG A 62 0.32 7.85 4.95
CA ARG A 62 0.53 6.41 4.75
C ARG A 62 0.60 5.68 6.08
N LEU A 63 0.01 4.50 6.14
CA LEU A 63 0.17 3.64 7.30
C LEU A 63 1.62 3.17 7.42
N THR A 64 2.08 3.08 8.67
CA THR A 64 3.38 2.48 8.99
C THR A 64 3.38 0.98 8.70
N CYS A 65 4.55 0.37 8.53
CA CYS A 65 4.66 -1.08 8.37
C CYS A 65 3.98 -1.85 9.50
N ALA A 66 4.08 -1.36 10.75
CA ALA A 66 3.43 -2.00 11.89
C ALA A 66 1.90 -1.99 11.75
N GLN A 67 1.31 -0.84 11.39
CA GLN A 67 -0.14 -0.72 11.16
C GLN A 67 -0.61 -1.56 9.96
N LEU A 68 0.20 -1.66 8.90
CA LEU A 68 -0.11 -2.46 7.72
C LEU A 68 -0.13 -3.96 8.02
N LEU A 69 0.74 -4.45 8.91
CA LEU A 69 0.77 -5.86 9.32
C LEU A 69 -0.48 -6.29 10.12
N GLU A 70 -1.17 -5.33 10.73
CA GLU A 70 -2.46 -5.51 11.42
C GLU A 70 -3.67 -5.37 10.46
N SER A 71 -3.44 -5.20 9.16
CA SER A 71 -4.52 -5.10 8.17
C SER A 71 -5.26 -6.44 8.03
N PRO A 72 -6.59 -6.42 7.81
CA PRO A 72 -7.37 -7.62 7.49
C PRO A 72 -6.84 -8.40 6.27
N TYR A 73 -6.05 -7.75 5.42
CA TYR A 73 -5.34 -8.40 4.33
C TYR A 73 -4.49 -9.61 4.78
N PHE A 74 -3.96 -9.59 6.01
CA PHE A 74 -3.12 -10.65 6.56
C PHE A 74 -3.85 -11.63 7.50
N ASP A 75 -5.17 -11.50 7.71
CA ASP A 75 -5.92 -12.32 8.69
C ASP A 75 -5.75 -13.82 8.44
N SER A 76 -5.85 -14.25 7.18
CA SER A 76 -5.67 -15.66 6.80
C SER A 76 -4.28 -16.20 7.15
N PHE A 77 -3.26 -15.36 7.01
CA PHE A 77 -1.89 -15.70 7.38
C PHE A 77 -1.74 -15.81 8.90
N HIS A 78 -2.32 -14.89 9.65
CA HIS A 78 -2.31 -14.91 11.12
C HIS A 78 -3.01 -16.16 11.67
N GLU A 79 -4.17 -16.52 11.13
CA GLU A 79 -4.87 -17.75 11.49
C GLU A 79 -4.02 -19.00 11.25
N ASP A 80 -3.37 -19.08 10.09
CA ASP A 80 -2.53 -20.22 9.74
C ASP A 80 -1.32 -20.35 10.67
N GLN A 81 -0.73 -19.23 11.09
CA GLN A 81 0.35 -19.23 12.08
C GLN A 81 -0.12 -19.76 13.43
N ILE A 82 -1.31 -19.34 13.89
CA ILE A 82 -1.91 -19.84 15.14
C ILE A 82 -2.15 -21.35 15.06
N LYS A 83 -2.73 -21.83 13.96
CA LYS A 83 -2.98 -23.26 13.72
C LYS A 83 -1.67 -24.07 13.71
N ARG A 84 -0.60 -23.54 13.12
CA ARG A 84 0.72 -24.19 13.10
C ARG A 84 1.33 -24.28 14.50
N LYS A 85 1.26 -23.21 15.30
CA LYS A 85 1.76 -23.21 16.68
C LYS A 85 1.02 -24.23 17.56
N ALA A 86 -0.31 -24.25 17.50
CA ALA A 86 -1.13 -25.21 18.24
C ALA A 86 -0.80 -26.68 17.90
N ARG A 87 -0.54 -26.98 16.62
CA ARG A 87 -0.11 -28.33 16.19
C ARG A 87 1.24 -28.73 16.77
N THR A 88 2.19 -27.81 16.82
CA THR A 88 3.53 -28.07 17.37
C THR A 88 3.49 -28.27 18.89
N GLU A 89 2.74 -27.44 19.60
CA GLU A 89 2.55 -27.57 21.05
C GLU A 89 1.85 -28.88 21.43
N GLY A 90 0.81 -29.28 20.69
CA GLY A 90 0.13 -30.56 20.90
C GLY A 90 1.03 -31.77 20.67
N ARG A 91 2.03 -31.68 19.77
CA ARG A 91 3.03 -32.74 19.58
C ARG A 91 4.03 -32.83 20.73
N ASN A 92 4.46 -31.69 21.28
CA ASN A 92 5.41 -31.68 22.40
C ASN A 92 4.77 -32.26 23.68
N ARG A 93 3.49 -31.99 23.93
CA ARG A 93 2.76 -32.56 25.09
C ARG A 93 2.55 -34.07 25.02
N ARG A 94 2.54 -34.68 23.84
CA ARG A 94 2.43 -36.14 23.66
C ARG A 94 3.75 -36.89 23.82
N ARG A 95 4.86 -36.16 23.90
CA ARG A 95 6.23 -36.70 24.01
C ARG A 95 6.81 -36.62 25.43
N GLN A 96 6.12 -35.93 26.34
CA GLN A 96 6.36 -35.98 27.79
C GLN A 96 5.40 -36.99 28.40
#